data_AF-A0A7Y6ZH77-F1
#
_entry.id   AF-A0A7Y6ZH77-F1
#
_cell.length_a   1.000
_cell.length_b   1.000
_cell.length_c   1.000
_cell.angle_alpha   90.00
_cell.angle_beta   90.00
_cell.angle_gamma   90.00
#
_symmetry.space_group_name_H-M   'P 1'
#
loop_
_entity.id
_entity.type
_entity.pdbx_description
1 polymer ?
#
loop_
_entity_poly.entity_id
_entity_poly.type
_entity_poly.pdbx_seq_one_letter_code
_entity_poly.pdbx_strand_id
1 'polypeptide(L)'
;KLCQTLENAKMIEVCSTILPQLAIPLIMKHPEYIRYRENANEEIGKRSQWMAEILGKIPGIKFNPTQGAFYNTIVFEEGVLNPNQSLPISDSRLKTLVEGWVSDREMPLDKRFVYYLLGSQQICVVPISSFCSDLRGFRVTLLEEEEKVFKNTFERLGNAITDYLQS
;
A
#
# COMPACT_ATOMS: atom_id res chain seq x y z
N LYS A 1 26.40 30.51 -9.73
CA LYS A 1 24.97 30.54 -10.13
C LYS A 1 24.17 29.45 -9.44
N LEU A 2 24.49 28.15 -9.61
CA LEU A 2 23.74 27.05 -8.96
C LEU A 2 23.79 27.04 -7.42
N CYS A 3 24.94 27.34 -6.80
CA CYS A 3 25.04 27.46 -5.33
C CYS A 3 24.16 28.59 -4.78
N GLN A 4 24.20 29.76 -5.43
CA GLN A 4 23.34 30.90 -5.07
C GLN A 4 21.85 30.54 -5.18
N THR A 5 21.46 29.75 -6.18
CA THR A 5 20.08 29.28 -6.33
C THR A 5 19.66 28.38 -5.16
N LEU A 6 20.53 27.46 -4.72
CA LEU A 6 20.25 26.58 -3.57
C LEU A 6 20.18 27.36 -2.26
N GLU A 7 21.08 28.32 -2.05
CA GLU A 7 21.07 29.20 -0.87
C GLU A 7 19.80 30.05 -0.84
N ASN A 8 19.46 30.70 -1.95
CA ASN A 8 18.26 31.51 -2.05
C ASN A 8 16.99 30.66 -1.79
N ALA A 9 16.92 29.43 -2.33
CA ALA A 9 15.81 28.52 -2.06
C ALA A 9 15.71 28.13 -0.58
N LYS A 10 16.84 27.79 0.05
CA LYS A 10 16.90 27.49 1.49
C LYS A 10 16.52 28.69 2.37
N MET A 11 16.79 29.92 1.91
CA MET A 11 16.47 31.14 2.65
C MET A 11 15.01 31.60 2.47
N ILE A 12 14.30 31.08 1.46
CA ILE A 12 12.85 31.29 1.27
C ILE A 12 12.06 30.41 2.25
N GLU A 13 12.56 29.21 2.55
CA GLU A 13 12.02 28.33 3.57
C GLU A 13 12.68 28.63 4.93
N VAL A 14 11.94 28.50 6.04
CA VAL A 14 12.56 28.55 7.37
C VAL A 14 13.36 27.25 7.58
N CYS A 15 14.32 27.23 8.51
CA CYS A 15 15.02 25.99 8.84
C CYS A 15 14.05 24.91 9.36
N SER A 16 14.46 23.64 9.29
CA SER A 16 13.74 22.54 9.93
C SER A 16 13.47 22.86 11.40
N THR A 17 12.40 22.33 11.98
CA THR A 17 12.13 22.57 13.40
C THR A 17 13.32 22.15 14.27
N ILE A 18 13.56 22.87 15.36
CA ILE A 18 14.74 22.66 16.23
C ILE A 18 14.77 21.23 16.79
N LEU A 19 13.60 20.66 17.10
CA LEU A 19 13.51 19.34 17.72
C LEU A 19 14.13 18.21 16.86
N PRO A 20 13.74 17.99 15.59
CA PRO A 20 14.43 17.03 14.71
C PRO A 20 15.94 17.28 14.58
N GLN A 21 16.36 18.55 14.48
CA GLN A 21 17.79 18.90 14.35
C GLN A 21 18.60 18.46 15.57
N LEU A 22 18.02 18.53 16.77
CA LEU A 22 18.68 18.09 18.01
C LEU A 22 18.52 16.57 18.24
N ALA A 23 17.38 15.99 17.88
CA ALA A 23 17.07 14.59 18.17
C ALA A 23 17.77 13.61 17.23
N ILE A 24 17.82 13.89 15.91
CA ILE A 24 18.38 12.97 14.91
C ILE A 24 19.83 12.57 15.23
N PRO A 25 20.76 13.51 15.52
CA PRO A 25 22.13 13.15 15.87
C PRO A 25 22.23 12.28 17.12
N LEU A 26 21.36 12.48 18.11
CA LEU A 26 21.35 11.67 19.33
C LEU A 26 20.85 10.25 19.07
N ILE A 27 19.78 10.11 18.29
CA ILE A 27 19.20 8.82 17.89
C ILE A 27 20.23 8.01 17.08
N MET A 28 20.85 8.64 16.07
CA MET A 28 21.76 7.95 15.15
C MET A 28 23.12 7.61 15.79
N LYS A 29 23.54 8.31 16.86
CA LYS A 29 24.75 8.01 17.62
C LYS A 29 24.53 7.01 18.74
N HIS A 30 23.28 6.64 19.04
CA HIS A 30 22.99 5.69 20.11
C HIS A 30 23.64 4.32 19.81
N PRO A 31 24.28 3.64 20.79
CA PRO A 31 24.97 2.37 20.54
C PRO A 31 24.09 1.28 19.92
N GLU A 32 22.81 1.23 20.31
CA GLU A 32 21.84 0.26 19.77
C GLU A 32 21.30 0.63 18.38
N TYR A 33 21.63 1.79 17.81
CA TYR A 33 21.02 2.25 16.55
C TYR A 33 21.23 1.25 15.41
N ILE A 34 22.46 0.74 15.25
CA ILE A 34 22.78 -0.23 14.19
C ILE A 34 22.00 -1.52 14.38
N ARG A 35 22.02 -2.10 15.58
CA ARG A 35 21.27 -3.31 15.91
C ARG A 35 19.77 -3.14 15.70
N TYR A 36 19.21 -2.00 16.09
CA TYR A 36 17.82 -1.65 15.83
C TYR A 36 17.51 -1.64 14.33
N ARG A 37 18.40 -1.07 13.50
CA ARG A 37 18.23 -1.05 12.03
C ARG A 37 18.29 -2.45 11.44
N GLU A 38 19.20 -3.30 11.90
CA GLU A 38 19.32 -4.70 11.46
C GLU A 38 18.04 -5.49 11.77
N ASN A 39 17.56 -5.41 13.02
CA ASN A 39 16.31 -6.05 13.42
C ASN A 39 15.12 -5.56 12.60
N ALA A 40 14.99 -4.23 12.43
CA ALA A 40 13.87 -3.67 11.66
C ALA A 40 13.90 -4.12 10.18
N ASN A 41 15.09 -4.22 9.58
CA ASN A 41 15.25 -4.72 8.22
C ASN A 41 14.88 -6.21 8.12
N GLU A 42 15.28 -7.03 9.10
CA GLU A 42 14.95 -8.45 9.13
C GLU A 42 13.43 -8.66 9.22
N GLU A 43 12.75 -7.92 10.10
CA GLU A 43 11.30 -8.02 10.30
C GLU A 43 10.51 -7.60 9.04
N ILE A 44 10.95 -6.55 8.34
CA ILE A 44 10.35 -6.16 7.06
C ILE A 44 10.59 -7.23 5.99
N GLY A 45 11.79 -7.83 5.98
CA GLY A 45 12.13 -8.94 5.11
C GLY A 45 11.20 -10.14 5.29
N LYS A 46 10.93 -10.54 6.54
CA LYS A 46 9.97 -11.60 6.88
C LYS A 46 8.57 -11.29 6.36
N ARG A 47 8.09 -10.06 6.55
CA ARG A 47 6.78 -9.61 6.04
C ARG A 47 6.69 -9.69 4.51
N SER A 48 7.75 -9.30 3.80
CA SER A 48 7.80 -9.47 2.35
C SER A 48 7.74 -10.93 1.91
N GLN A 49 8.37 -11.84 2.66
CA GLN A 49 8.32 -13.28 2.37
C GLN A 49 6.89 -13.83 2.56
N TRP A 50 6.23 -13.50 3.67
CA TRP A 50 4.85 -13.90 3.91
C TRP A 50 3.90 -13.39 2.82
N MET A 51 4.05 -12.13 2.38
CA MET A 51 3.25 -11.61 1.27
C MET A 51 3.48 -12.41 -0.03
N ALA A 52 4.72 -12.80 -0.32
CA ALA A 52 5.03 -13.61 -1.49
C ALA A 52 4.39 -15.00 -1.41
N GLU A 53 4.36 -15.61 -0.23
CA GLU A 53 3.71 -16.89 0.00
C GLU A 53 2.19 -16.82 -0.18
N ILE A 54 1.56 -15.76 0.34
CA ILE A 54 0.10 -15.57 0.32
C ILE A 54 -0.39 -15.11 -1.06
N LEU A 55 0.24 -14.06 -1.63
CA LEU A 55 -0.25 -13.41 -2.85
C LEU A 55 0.44 -13.90 -4.12
N GLY A 56 1.66 -14.42 -4.03
CA GLY A 56 2.49 -14.72 -5.20
C GLY A 56 1.97 -15.85 -6.09
N LYS A 57 0.94 -16.58 -5.65
CA LYS A 57 0.33 -17.71 -6.38
C LYS A 57 -1.08 -17.41 -6.88
N ILE A 58 -1.62 -16.22 -6.62
CA ILE A 58 -2.99 -15.86 -7.01
C ILE A 58 -3.02 -15.57 -8.53
N PRO A 59 -3.79 -16.31 -9.33
CA PRO A 59 -3.93 -16.03 -10.77
C PRO A 59 -4.57 -14.66 -11.02
N GLY A 60 -4.16 -13.97 -12.09
CA GLY A 60 -4.71 -12.67 -12.46
C GLY A 60 -4.06 -11.47 -11.74
N ILE A 61 -3.04 -11.71 -10.91
CA ILE A 61 -2.18 -10.64 -10.39
C ILE A 61 -0.70 -10.93 -10.63
N LYS A 62 0.07 -9.87 -10.85
CA LYS A 62 1.52 -9.86 -10.85
C LYS A 62 2.01 -9.38 -9.49
N PHE A 63 2.74 -10.26 -8.80
CA PHE A 63 3.36 -9.97 -7.52
C PHE A 63 4.88 -9.92 -7.68
N ASN A 64 5.51 -8.87 -7.15
CA ASN A 64 6.96 -8.76 -7.04
C ASN A 64 7.33 -8.65 -5.56
N PRO A 65 8.22 -9.50 -5.02
CA PRO A 65 8.68 -9.37 -3.65
C PRO A 65 9.30 -7.99 -3.36
N THR A 66 9.00 -7.43 -2.20
CA THR A 66 9.57 -6.16 -1.75
C THR A 66 11.05 -6.36 -1.38
N GLN A 67 11.94 -5.62 -2.06
CA GLN A 67 13.39 -5.65 -1.79
C GLN A 67 13.88 -4.42 -1.00
N GLY A 68 12.97 -3.51 -0.63
CA GLY A 68 13.26 -2.31 0.13
C GLY A 68 12.03 -1.43 0.30
N ALA A 69 12.15 -0.38 1.13
CA ALA A 69 11.04 0.48 1.56
C ALA A 69 9.95 -0.29 2.35
N PHE A 70 8.79 0.36 2.55
CA PHE A 70 7.69 -0.15 3.38
C PHE A 70 6.41 -0.39 2.59
N TYR A 71 6.51 -0.50 1.27
CA TYR A 71 5.38 -0.64 0.37
C TYR A 71 5.57 -1.82 -0.58
N ASN A 72 4.46 -2.43 -1.00
CA ASN A 72 4.42 -3.35 -2.12
C ASN A 72 3.33 -2.92 -3.09
N THR A 73 3.53 -3.20 -4.37
CA THR A 73 2.56 -2.91 -5.43
C THR A 73 2.11 -4.22 -6.04
N ILE A 74 0.81 -4.46 -5.97
CA ILE A 74 0.14 -5.59 -6.60
C ILE A 74 -0.55 -5.07 -7.84
N VAL A 75 -0.24 -5.67 -8.99
CA VAL A 75 -0.77 -5.26 -10.30
C VAL A 75 -1.71 -6.35 -10.80
N PHE A 76 -2.91 -6.00 -11.21
CA PHE A 76 -3.79 -6.92 -11.92
C PHE A 76 -3.27 -7.16 -13.34
N GLU A 77 -3.37 -8.40 -13.81
CA GLU A 77 -3.07 -8.72 -15.20
C GLU A 77 -4.02 -7.97 -16.14
N GLU A 78 -3.57 -7.73 -17.38
CA GLU A 78 -4.37 -6.98 -18.34
C GLU A 78 -5.66 -7.76 -18.71
N GLY A 79 -6.79 -7.07 -18.73
CA GLY A 79 -8.09 -7.65 -19.11
C GLY A 79 -8.82 -8.43 -18.01
N VAL A 80 -8.22 -8.69 -16.84
CA VAL A 80 -8.90 -9.44 -15.76
C VAL A 80 -9.90 -8.58 -14.99
N LEU A 81 -9.74 -7.26 -15.02
CA LEU A 81 -10.65 -6.33 -14.38
C LEU A 81 -11.74 -5.87 -15.35
N ASN A 82 -12.99 -5.79 -14.88
CA ASN A 82 -14.11 -5.26 -15.65
C ASN A 82 -15.15 -4.56 -14.74
N PRO A 83 -16.09 -3.77 -15.31
CA PRO A 83 -17.07 -3.01 -14.53
C PRO A 83 -18.14 -3.82 -13.79
N ASN A 84 -18.30 -5.11 -14.11
CA ASN A 84 -19.36 -5.96 -13.57
C ASN A 84 -18.95 -6.72 -12.30
N GLN A 85 -17.64 -6.82 -12.04
CA GLN A 85 -17.12 -7.49 -10.86
C GLN A 85 -17.63 -6.83 -9.57
N SER A 86 -17.66 -7.51 -8.45
CA SER A 86 -18.05 -6.92 -7.16
C SER A 86 -17.56 -7.77 -6.00
N LEU A 87 -17.53 -7.19 -4.80
CA LEU A 87 -17.38 -7.96 -3.57
C LEU A 87 -18.67 -7.92 -2.75
N PRO A 88 -19.00 -9.02 -2.04
CA PRO A 88 -20.13 -9.02 -1.12
C PRO A 88 -19.87 -8.04 0.03
N ILE A 89 -20.85 -7.17 0.29
CA ILE A 89 -20.86 -6.22 1.41
C ILE A 89 -22.10 -6.50 2.26
N SER A 90 -21.90 -6.93 3.50
CA SER A 90 -23.00 -7.35 4.39
C SER A 90 -23.80 -6.18 4.97
N ASP A 91 -23.15 -5.05 5.30
CA ASP A 91 -23.85 -3.85 5.79
C ASP A 91 -24.48 -3.11 4.60
N SER A 92 -25.81 -3.02 4.58
CA SER A 92 -26.57 -2.39 3.51
C SER A 92 -26.25 -0.91 3.31
N ARG A 93 -25.86 -0.19 4.38
CA ARG A 93 -25.47 1.22 4.30
C ARG A 93 -24.12 1.36 3.60
N LEU A 94 -23.15 0.51 3.96
CA LEU A 94 -21.85 0.47 3.29
C LEU A 94 -22.01 0.07 1.82
N LYS A 95 -22.84 -0.95 1.55
CA LYS A 95 -23.15 -1.37 0.18
C LYS A 95 -23.68 -0.21 -0.66
N THR A 96 -24.68 0.50 -0.14
CA THR A 96 -25.28 1.65 -0.82
C THR A 96 -24.25 2.75 -1.11
N LEU A 97 -23.37 3.05 -0.16
CA LEU A 97 -22.31 4.05 -0.35
C LEU A 97 -21.30 3.63 -1.41
N VAL A 98 -20.78 2.39 -1.32
CA VAL A 98 -19.78 1.88 -2.26
C VAL A 98 -20.37 1.77 -3.66
N GLU A 99 -21.58 1.21 -3.81
CA GLU A 99 -22.27 1.11 -5.09
C GLU A 99 -22.59 2.49 -5.69
N GLY A 100 -22.88 3.48 -4.84
CA GLY A 100 -23.00 4.87 -5.25
C GLY A 100 -21.69 5.43 -5.83
N TRP A 101 -20.56 5.21 -5.17
CA TRP A 101 -19.26 5.70 -5.65
C TRP A 101 -18.81 5.00 -6.93
N VAL A 102 -18.93 3.67 -7.01
CA VAL A 102 -18.47 2.88 -8.15
C VAL A 102 -19.40 2.94 -9.37
N SER A 103 -20.53 3.66 -9.27
CA SER A 103 -21.42 3.92 -10.39
C SER A 103 -20.84 4.90 -11.42
N ASP A 104 -19.79 5.62 -11.05
CA ASP A 104 -19.02 6.47 -11.97
C ASP A 104 -18.31 5.61 -13.03
N ARG A 105 -18.74 5.78 -14.30
CA ARG A 105 -18.22 5.03 -15.44
C ARG A 105 -16.81 5.42 -15.84
N GLU A 106 -16.33 6.59 -15.42
CA GLU A 106 -14.97 7.06 -15.70
C GLU A 106 -13.97 6.57 -14.64
N MET A 107 -14.47 5.91 -13.58
CA MET A 107 -13.63 5.40 -12.50
C MET A 107 -12.67 4.32 -13.01
N PRO A 108 -11.35 4.46 -12.73
CA PRO A 108 -10.40 3.39 -12.93
C PRO A 108 -10.80 2.10 -12.23
N LEU A 109 -10.67 0.96 -12.91
CA LEU A 109 -11.14 -0.33 -12.41
C LEU A 109 -10.40 -0.82 -11.15
N ASP A 110 -9.16 -0.39 -10.95
CA ASP A 110 -8.42 -0.65 -9.72
C ASP A 110 -8.95 0.18 -8.55
N LYS A 111 -9.27 1.46 -8.77
CA LYS A 111 -9.96 2.28 -7.77
C LYS A 111 -11.31 1.67 -7.38
N ARG A 112 -12.03 1.12 -8.37
CA ARG A 112 -13.27 0.38 -8.13
C ARG A 112 -13.06 -0.82 -7.20
N PHE A 113 -12.06 -1.67 -7.49
CA PHE A 113 -11.68 -2.78 -6.62
C PHE A 113 -11.34 -2.30 -5.19
N VAL A 114 -10.55 -1.22 -5.07
CA VAL A 114 -10.17 -0.68 -3.75
C VAL A 114 -11.38 -0.26 -2.91
N TYR A 115 -12.41 0.34 -3.51
CA TYR A 115 -13.63 0.68 -2.76
C TYR A 115 -14.43 -0.55 -2.33
N TYR A 116 -14.53 -1.56 -3.19
CA TYR A 116 -15.14 -2.84 -2.81
C TYR A 116 -14.37 -3.52 -1.68
N LEU A 117 -13.04 -3.55 -1.75
CA LEU A 117 -12.18 -4.11 -0.72
C LEU A 117 -12.37 -3.37 0.62
N LEU A 118 -12.47 -2.04 0.60
CA LEU A 118 -12.75 -1.24 1.79
C LEU A 118 -14.14 -1.57 2.37
N GLY A 119 -15.18 -1.63 1.54
CA GLY A 119 -16.54 -1.91 2.01
C GLY A 119 -16.75 -3.35 2.50
N SER A 120 -16.11 -4.32 1.84
CA SER A 120 -16.28 -5.75 2.12
C SER A 120 -15.35 -6.22 3.24
N GLN A 121 -14.09 -5.81 3.21
CA GLN A 121 -13.05 -6.32 4.10
C GLN A 121 -12.50 -5.28 5.07
N GLN A 122 -12.91 -4.00 4.97
CA GLN A 122 -12.34 -2.93 5.81
C GLN A 122 -10.82 -2.80 5.65
N ILE A 123 -10.28 -3.20 4.49
CA ILE A 123 -8.88 -3.09 4.15
C ILE A 123 -8.72 -1.85 3.26
N CYS A 124 -8.02 -0.84 3.76
CA CYS A 124 -7.76 0.40 3.04
C CYS A 124 -6.41 0.31 2.31
N VAL A 125 -6.45 0.39 0.98
CA VAL A 125 -5.26 0.40 0.11
C VAL A 125 -5.35 1.58 -0.85
N VAL A 126 -4.26 1.87 -1.57
CA VAL A 126 -4.24 3.00 -2.51
C VAL A 126 -4.17 2.48 -3.95
N PRO A 127 -5.11 2.82 -4.85
CA PRO A 127 -5.05 2.37 -6.24
C PRO A 127 -3.85 2.99 -6.97
N ILE A 128 -3.19 2.22 -7.82
CA ILE A 128 -1.99 2.72 -8.52
C ILE A 128 -2.33 3.69 -9.66
N SER A 129 -3.56 3.68 -10.17
CA SER A 129 -4.06 4.69 -11.10
C SER A 129 -3.91 6.13 -10.58
N SER A 130 -3.82 6.32 -9.25
CA SER A 130 -3.59 7.63 -8.63
C SER A 130 -2.13 8.09 -8.66
N PHE A 131 -1.21 7.27 -9.14
CA PHE A 131 0.23 7.56 -9.24
C PHE A 131 0.68 7.79 -10.70
N CYS A 132 -0.22 8.22 -11.58
CA CYS A 132 0.05 8.41 -13.01
C CYS A 132 0.60 7.14 -13.70
N SER A 133 -0.02 6.00 -13.44
CA SER A 133 0.34 4.70 -14.01
C SER A 133 -0.77 4.20 -14.95
N ASP A 134 -0.37 3.60 -16.08
CA ASP A 134 -1.28 2.91 -17.00
C ASP A 134 -1.67 1.51 -16.49
N LEU A 135 -0.93 0.98 -15.52
CA LEU A 135 -1.22 -0.31 -14.88
C LEU A 135 -2.39 -0.17 -13.90
N ARG A 136 -3.15 -1.26 -13.72
CA ARG A 136 -4.23 -1.36 -12.74
C ARG A 136 -3.78 -2.21 -11.56
N GLY A 137 -3.98 -1.71 -10.35
CA GLY A 137 -3.48 -2.37 -9.15
C GLY A 137 -3.59 -1.50 -7.92
N PHE A 138 -2.93 -1.88 -6.87
CA PHE A 138 -2.95 -1.14 -5.62
C PHE A 138 -1.65 -1.30 -4.84
N ARG A 139 -1.40 -0.32 -3.97
CA ARG A 139 -0.27 -0.27 -3.06
C ARG A 139 -0.73 -0.60 -1.64
N VAL A 140 0.02 -1.47 -0.98
CA VAL A 140 -0.13 -1.86 0.42
C VAL A 140 1.12 -1.48 1.23
N THR A 141 1.02 -1.50 2.56
CA THR A 141 2.16 -1.24 3.47
C THR A 141 2.65 -2.52 4.15
N LEU A 142 3.91 -2.53 4.57
CA LEU A 142 4.53 -3.60 5.37
C LEU A 142 4.73 -3.18 6.84
N LEU A 143 3.96 -2.17 7.28
CA LEU A 143 4.18 -1.49 8.57
C LEU A 143 3.49 -2.18 9.76
N GLU A 144 2.52 -3.06 9.51
CA GLU A 144 1.92 -3.86 10.58
C GLU A 144 2.96 -4.84 11.16
N GLU A 145 3.21 -4.73 12.46
CA GLU A 145 4.27 -5.48 13.14
C GLU A 145 3.74 -6.75 13.80
N GLU A 146 2.46 -6.80 14.14
CA GLU A 146 1.87 -7.99 14.73
C GLU A 146 1.63 -9.04 13.63
N GLU A 147 2.47 -10.08 13.62
CA GLU A 147 2.45 -11.14 12.60
C GLU A 147 1.06 -11.72 12.36
N LYS A 148 0.29 -11.96 13.42
CA LYS A 148 -1.06 -12.54 13.31
C LYS A 148 -2.02 -11.60 12.58
N VAL A 149 -1.97 -10.30 12.89
CA VAL A 149 -2.78 -9.28 12.22
C VAL A 149 -2.35 -9.17 10.77
N PHE A 150 -1.04 -9.06 10.52
CA PHE A 150 -0.46 -8.99 9.19
C PHE A 150 -0.94 -10.15 8.30
N LYS A 151 -0.70 -11.39 8.74
CA LYS A 151 -1.07 -12.58 7.96
C LYS A 151 -2.57 -12.64 7.73
N ASN A 152 -3.38 -12.41 8.76
CA ASN A 152 -4.84 -12.40 8.60
C ASN A 152 -5.32 -11.34 7.60
N THR A 153 -4.78 -10.12 7.65
CA THR A 153 -5.11 -9.06 6.68
C THR A 153 -4.75 -9.47 5.26
N PHE A 154 -3.56 -10.04 5.05
CA PHE A 154 -3.11 -10.43 3.71
C PHE A 154 -3.80 -11.68 3.16
N GLU A 155 -4.17 -12.64 4.02
CA GLU A 155 -5.01 -13.78 3.63
C GLU A 155 -6.40 -13.32 3.18
N ARG A 156 -7.04 -12.42 3.95
CA ARG A 156 -8.34 -11.83 3.59
C ARG A 156 -8.26 -11.02 2.31
N LEU A 157 -7.16 -10.28 2.12
CA LEU A 157 -6.89 -9.57 0.87
C LEU A 157 -6.76 -10.55 -0.31
N GLY A 158 -6.00 -11.64 -0.16
CA GLY A 158 -5.84 -12.65 -1.20
C GLY A 158 -7.16 -13.32 -1.60
N ASN A 159 -7.99 -13.66 -0.61
CA ASN A 159 -9.33 -14.19 -0.85
C ASN A 159 -10.21 -13.16 -1.58
N ALA A 160 -10.21 -11.90 -1.14
CA ALA A 160 -10.99 -10.84 -1.79
C ALA A 160 -10.53 -10.56 -3.23
N ILE A 161 -9.24 -10.66 -3.55
CA ILE A 161 -8.76 -10.58 -4.94
C ILE A 161 -9.37 -11.72 -5.75
N THR A 162 -9.28 -12.96 -5.24
CA THR A 162 -9.79 -14.15 -5.93
C THR A 162 -11.29 -14.06 -6.17
N ASP A 163 -12.06 -13.71 -5.14
CA ASP A 163 -13.51 -13.57 -5.20
C ASP A 163 -13.94 -12.48 -6.20
N TYR A 164 -13.26 -11.33 -6.17
CA TYR A 164 -13.57 -10.22 -7.08
C TYR A 164 -13.25 -10.56 -8.55
N LEU A 165 -12.19 -11.34 -8.79
CA LEU A 165 -11.85 -11.77 -10.16
C LEU A 165 -12.85 -12.80 -10.71
N GLN A 166 -13.54 -13.55 -9.85
CA GLN A 166 -14.51 -14.58 -10.21
C GLN A 166 -15.97 -14.10 -10.24
N SER A 167 -16.25 -12.89 -9.73
CA SER A 167 -17.60 -12.31 -9.66
C SER A 167 -18.13 -11.79 -10.99
#